data_AF-A0A7Y6Q513-F1
#
_entry.id   AF-A0A7Y6Q513-F1
#
_cell.length_a   1.000
_cell.length_b   1.000
_cell.length_c   1.000
_cell.angle_alpha   90.00
_cell.angle_beta   90.00
_cell.angle_gamma   90.00
#
_symmetry.space_group_name_H-M   'P 1'
#
loop_
_entity.id
_entity.type
_entity.pdbx_description
1 polymer ?
#
loop_
_entity_poly.entity_id
_entity_poly.type
_entity_poly.pdbx_seq_one_letter_code
_entity_poly.pdbx_strand_id
1 'polypeptide(L)'
;MPRVRSFFFHVVLASFGLVSPAKAMDEARLRAAVASLGDGAEAQRLEAKVADFVKSGDQAGLTQLAEQIELKDGDFLAGLDTLPNLQKIGLSMGPCHHANIAIRLIAMLISDGTQPVIRGGVIMIDGTEIDSTFAETMHRCELIARLPKPARQIGSSCAMTGDCGGDPDLTTPQ
;
A
#
# COMPACT_ATOMS: atom_id res chain seq x y z
N MET A 1 70.28 3.65 -24.95
CA MET A 1 69.10 2.85 -24.61
C MET A 1 68.29 3.57 -23.53
N PRO A 2 67.16 4.21 -23.83
CA PRO A 2 66.18 4.62 -22.82
C PRO A 2 64.97 3.69 -22.87
N ARG A 3 64.59 3.14 -21.70
CA ARG A 3 63.53 2.15 -21.54
C ARG A 3 62.34 2.78 -20.81
N VAL A 4 61.17 2.57 -21.41
CA VAL A 4 59.81 2.49 -20.83
C VAL A 4 59.10 3.79 -20.42
N ARG A 5 58.06 4.07 -21.23
CA ARG A 5 56.93 4.97 -21.01
C ARG A 5 56.16 4.57 -19.74
N SER A 6 55.93 5.52 -18.84
CA SER A 6 54.98 5.38 -17.73
C SER A 6 53.64 6.01 -18.15
N PHE A 7 52.67 5.15 -18.50
CA PHE A 7 51.26 5.51 -18.61
C PHE A 7 50.55 4.92 -17.38
N PHE A 8 50.25 5.75 -16.39
CA PHE A 8 49.29 5.40 -15.34
C PHE A 8 48.06 6.29 -15.53
N PHE A 9 47.08 5.75 -16.26
CA PHE A 9 45.69 6.19 -16.18
C PHE A 9 45.11 5.61 -14.88
N HIS A 10 44.75 6.47 -13.94
CA HIS A 10 43.83 6.13 -12.85
C HIS A 10 42.58 6.97 -13.04
N VAL A 11 41.59 6.39 -13.72
CA VAL A 11 40.22 6.91 -13.73
C VAL A 11 39.55 6.37 -12.48
N VAL A 12 39.42 7.22 -11.47
CA VAL A 12 38.53 6.98 -10.33
C VAL A 12 37.12 7.36 -10.78
N LEU A 13 36.33 6.37 -11.19
CA LEU A 13 34.89 6.53 -11.36
C LEU A 13 34.26 6.51 -9.95
N ALA A 14 34.08 7.69 -9.38
CA ALA A 14 33.20 7.88 -8.24
C ALA A 14 31.75 7.71 -8.72
N SER A 15 31.18 6.53 -8.49
CA SER A 15 29.74 6.30 -8.61
C SER A 15 29.03 7.06 -7.50
N PHE A 16 28.80 8.36 -7.70
CA PHE A 16 27.79 9.08 -6.95
C PHE A 16 26.44 8.50 -7.35
N GLY A 17 25.94 7.55 -6.55
CA GLY A 17 24.53 7.20 -6.57
C GLY A 17 23.75 8.48 -6.31
N LEU A 18 23.13 9.01 -7.35
CA LEU A 18 22.13 10.06 -7.25
C LEU A 18 21.00 9.48 -6.40
N VAL A 19 21.05 9.74 -5.09
CA VAL A 19 19.83 9.75 -4.28
C VAL A 19 18.98 10.84 -4.92
N SER A 20 18.03 10.42 -5.77
CA SER A 20 17.05 11.35 -6.32
C SER A 20 16.44 12.07 -5.13
N PRO A 21 16.49 13.41 -5.06
CA PRO A 21 15.78 14.10 -4.01
C PRO A 21 14.32 13.68 -4.16
N ALA A 22 13.75 13.05 -3.13
CA ALA A 22 12.33 12.86 -3.04
C ALA A 22 11.70 14.19 -3.42
N LYS A 23 11.00 14.25 -4.55
CA LYS A 23 10.47 15.52 -5.04
C LYS A 23 9.49 15.98 -3.98
N ALA A 24 9.81 17.11 -3.34
CA ALA A 24 8.89 17.70 -2.38
C ALA A 24 7.54 17.90 -3.07
N MET A 25 6.51 17.17 -2.63
CA MET A 25 5.16 17.36 -3.12
C MET A 25 4.70 18.77 -2.75
N ASP A 26 4.21 19.52 -3.73
CA ASP A 26 3.58 20.81 -3.43
C ASP A 26 2.24 20.62 -2.69
N GLU A 27 1.80 21.66 -1.99
CA GLU A 27 0.59 21.62 -1.15
C GLU A 27 -0.69 21.32 -1.96
N ALA A 28 -0.76 21.74 -3.23
CA ALA A 28 -1.93 21.51 -4.06
C ALA A 28 -2.03 20.04 -4.46
N ARG A 29 -0.91 19.41 -4.84
CA ARG A 29 -0.83 17.97 -5.11
C ARG A 29 -1.16 17.15 -3.87
N LEU A 30 -0.66 17.56 -2.71
CA LEU A 30 -0.93 16.89 -1.45
C LEU A 30 -2.42 16.92 -1.09
N ARG A 31 -3.07 18.08 -1.20
CA ARG A 31 -4.52 18.20 -0.98
C ARG A 31 -5.32 17.37 -1.99
N ALA A 32 -4.91 17.34 -3.26
CA ALA A 32 -5.56 16.53 -4.28
C ALA A 32 -5.44 15.03 -3.99
N ALA A 33 -4.25 14.55 -3.59
CA ALA A 33 -4.02 13.17 -3.18
C ALA A 33 -4.93 12.79 -2.00
N VAL A 34 -4.90 13.57 -0.92
CA VAL A 34 -5.77 13.35 0.25
C VAL A 34 -7.25 13.33 -0.15
N ALA A 35 -7.72 14.31 -0.92
CA ALA A 35 -9.11 14.36 -1.36
C ALA A 35 -9.52 13.13 -2.17
N SER A 36 -8.63 12.64 -3.05
CA SER A 36 -8.89 11.46 -3.88
C SER A 36 -8.98 10.16 -3.06
N LEU A 37 -8.24 10.07 -1.96
CA LEU A 37 -8.25 8.93 -1.06
C LEU A 37 -9.50 8.91 -0.17
N GLY A 38 -10.31 9.97 -0.17
CA GLY A 38 -11.58 10.02 0.56
C GLY A 38 -12.70 9.16 -0.04
N ASP A 39 -12.58 8.69 -1.29
CA ASP A 39 -13.60 7.87 -1.95
C ASP A 39 -13.59 6.41 -1.46
N GLY A 40 -14.48 6.08 -0.53
CA GLY A 40 -14.62 4.71 -0.04
C GLY A 40 -15.08 3.69 -1.09
N ALA A 41 -15.84 4.11 -2.11
CA ALA A 41 -16.24 3.20 -3.18
C ALA A 41 -15.05 2.78 -4.05
N GLU A 42 -14.04 3.64 -4.19
CA GLU A 42 -12.77 3.28 -4.83
C GLU A 42 -12.00 2.23 -4.03
N ALA A 43 -11.97 2.34 -2.69
CA ALA A 43 -11.34 1.32 -1.84
C ALA A 43 -12.01 -0.05 -2.01
N GLN A 44 -13.34 -0.12 -2.11
CA GLN A 44 -14.06 -1.38 -2.38
C GLN A 44 -13.73 -1.96 -3.75
N ARG A 45 -13.62 -1.12 -4.79
CA ARG A 45 -13.23 -1.56 -6.13
C ARG A 45 -11.81 -2.09 -6.16
N LEU A 46 -10.90 -1.43 -5.45
CA LEU A 46 -9.51 -1.87 -5.32
C LEU A 46 -9.41 -3.19 -4.56
N GLU A 47 -10.15 -3.35 -3.45
CA GLU A 47 -10.22 -4.61 -2.72
C GLU A 47 -10.68 -5.75 -3.63
N ALA A 48 -11.76 -5.56 -4.38
CA ALA A 48 -12.25 -6.58 -5.29
C ALA A 48 -11.20 -6.96 -6.35
N LYS A 49 -10.54 -5.98 -6.97
CA LYS A 49 -9.47 -6.22 -7.95
C LYS A 49 -8.27 -6.96 -7.36
N VAL A 50 -7.79 -6.51 -6.20
CA VAL A 50 -6.66 -7.16 -5.51
C VAL A 50 -7.05 -8.60 -5.16
N ALA A 51 -8.25 -8.81 -4.62
CA ALA A 51 -8.71 -10.14 -4.27
C ALA A 51 -8.85 -11.06 -5.49
N ASP A 52 -9.38 -10.56 -6.60
CA ASP A 52 -9.51 -11.31 -7.83
C ASP A 52 -8.15 -11.74 -8.38
N PHE A 53 -7.16 -10.82 -8.42
CA PHE A 53 -5.82 -11.17 -8.89
C PHE A 53 -5.11 -12.16 -7.96
N VAL A 54 -5.20 -11.97 -6.65
CA VAL A 54 -4.60 -12.91 -5.67
C VAL A 54 -5.21 -14.31 -5.80
N LYS A 55 -6.54 -14.40 -5.84
CA LYS A 55 -7.27 -15.69 -5.89
C LYS A 55 -7.08 -16.42 -7.22
N SER A 56 -6.91 -15.69 -8.31
CA SER A 56 -6.65 -16.26 -9.65
C SER A 56 -5.17 -16.53 -9.91
N GLY A 57 -4.26 -16.03 -9.07
CA GLY A 57 -2.81 -16.12 -9.27
C GLY A 57 -2.28 -15.19 -10.37
N ASP A 58 -3.02 -14.15 -10.74
CA ASP A 58 -2.65 -13.19 -11.79
C ASP A 58 -1.62 -12.17 -11.28
N GLN A 59 -0.36 -12.60 -11.26
CA GLN A 59 0.77 -11.76 -10.86
C GLN A 59 0.98 -10.59 -11.82
N ALA A 60 0.73 -10.77 -13.13
CA ALA A 60 0.89 -9.69 -14.09
C ALA A 60 -0.13 -8.57 -13.86
N GLY A 61 -1.39 -8.93 -13.54
CA GLY A 61 -2.43 -8.00 -13.14
C GLY A 61 -2.08 -7.22 -11.86
N LEU A 62 -1.53 -7.90 -10.85
CA LEU A 62 -1.03 -7.25 -9.62
C LEU A 62 0.11 -6.27 -9.91
N THR A 63 1.10 -6.66 -10.72
CA THR A 63 2.20 -5.77 -11.12
C THR A 63 1.68 -4.53 -11.84
N GLN A 64 0.78 -4.72 -12.81
CA GLN A 64 0.20 -3.59 -13.54
C GLN A 64 -0.63 -2.67 -12.63
N LEU A 65 -1.35 -3.23 -11.66
CA LEU A 65 -2.09 -2.45 -10.68
C LEU A 65 -1.14 -1.65 -9.78
N ALA A 66 -0.07 -2.27 -9.28
CA ALA A 66 0.93 -1.60 -8.46
C ALA A 66 1.63 -0.46 -9.21
N GLU A 67 1.98 -0.66 -10.49
CA GLU A 67 2.55 0.40 -11.34
C GLU A 67 1.59 1.59 -11.51
N GLN A 68 0.28 1.33 -11.65
CA GLN A 68 -0.72 2.40 -11.72
C GLN A 68 -0.87 3.16 -10.40
N ILE A 69 -0.80 2.45 -9.28
CA ILE A 69 -0.80 3.04 -7.94
C ILE A 69 0.44 3.90 -7.76
N GLU A 70 1.62 3.39 -8.10
CA GLU A 70 2.88 4.12 -7.97
C GLU A 70 2.88 5.40 -8.83
N LEU A 71 2.42 5.30 -10.08
CA LEU A 71 2.31 6.45 -10.97
C LEU A 71 1.38 7.54 -10.43
N LYS A 72 0.29 7.16 -9.77
CA LYS A 72 -0.75 8.08 -9.31
C LYS A 72 -0.48 8.63 -7.91
N ASP A 73 -0.11 7.74 -7.00
CA ASP A 73 -0.11 7.94 -5.56
C ASP A 73 1.28 7.68 -4.92
N GLY A 74 2.29 7.21 -5.68
CA GLY A 74 3.60 6.80 -5.16
C GLY A 74 4.34 7.87 -4.37
N ASP A 75 4.43 9.09 -4.90
CA ASP A 75 5.03 10.24 -4.20
C ASP A 75 4.34 10.51 -2.84
N PHE A 76 3.02 10.34 -2.77
CA PHE A 76 2.24 10.53 -1.54
C PHE A 76 2.48 9.39 -0.56
N LEU A 77 2.42 8.15 -1.03
CA LEU A 77 2.59 6.94 -0.21
C LEU A 77 4.00 6.86 0.37
N ALA A 78 5.04 7.13 -0.43
CA ALA A 78 6.43 7.21 0.02
C ALA A 78 6.66 8.39 0.98
N GLY A 79 5.85 9.44 0.86
CA GLY A 79 5.91 10.64 1.69
C GLY A 79 5.25 10.50 3.06
N LEU A 80 4.49 9.44 3.35
CA LEU A 80 3.68 9.34 4.57
C LEU A 80 4.46 9.59 5.87
N ASP A 81 5.75 9.25 5.93
CA ASP A 81 6.59 9.49 7.11
C ASP A 81 7.39 10.80 7.08
N THR A 82 7.42 11.49 5.94
CA THR A 82 8.31 12.64 5.70
C THR A 82 7.58 13.92 5.27
N LEU A 83 6.27 13.85 5.02
CA LEU A 83 5.47 14.99 4.59
C LEU A 83 5.42 16.08 5.67
N PRO A 84 5.71 17.35 5.31
CA PRO A 84 5.55 18.46 6.24
C PRO A 84 4.08 18.61 6.65
N ASN A 85 3.82 18.90 7.93
CA ASN A 85 2.49 19.00 8.52
C ASN A 85 1.66 17.69 8.46
N LEU A 86 2.32 16.52 8.47
CA LEU A 86 1.66 15.22 8.53
C LEU A 86 0.58 15.15 9.63
N GLN A 87 0.80 15.77 10.79
CA GLN A 87 -0.21 15.79 11.86
C GLN A 87 -1.50 16.48 11.39
N LYS A 88 -1.41 17.60 10.68
CA LYS A 88 -2.60 18.33 10.18
C LYS A 88 -3.31 17.54 9.08
N ILE A 89 -2.55 16.87 8.22
CA ILE A 89 -3.10 16.00 7.16
C ILE A 89 -3.79 14.80 7.79
N GLY A 90 -3.13 14.12 8.73
CA GLY A 90 -3.69 13.00 9.48
C GLY A 90 -4.97 13.38 10.22
N LEU A 91 -5.01 14.56 10.86
CA LEU A 91 -6.23 15.09 11.50
C LEU A 91 -7.38 15.37 10.52
N SER A 92 -7.08 15.56 9.24
CA SER A 92 -8.09 15.74 8.19
C SER A 92 -8.54 14.42 7.54
N MET A 93 -7.79 13.34 7.76
CA MET A 93 -8.10 12.04 7.20
C MET A 93 -9.13 11.32 8.06
N GLY A 94 -10.09 10.68 7.39
CA GLY A 94 -11.08 9.81 8.00
C GLY A 94 -10.88 8.34 7.58
N PRO A 95 -11.73 7.43 8.05
CA PRO A 95 -11.58 5.99 7.78
C PRO A 95 -11.47 5.63 6.30
N CYS A 96 -12.19 6.32 5.41
CA CYS A 96 -12.08 6.06 3.97
C CYS A 96 -10.69 6.37 3.38
N HIS A 97 -10.00 7.37 3.94
CA HIS A 97 -8.63 7.71 3.53
C HIS A 97 -7.67 6.60 3.93
N HIS A 98 -7.77 6.15 5.19
CA HIS A 98 -6.95 5.05 5.69
C HIS A 98 -7.21 3.75 4.96
N ALA A 99 -8.47 3.43 4.63
CA ALA A 99 -8.81 2.24 3.85
C ALA A 99 -8.18 2.31 2.44
N ASN A 100 -8.26 3.46 1.78
CA ASN A 100 -7.65 3.66 0.46
C ASN A 100 -6.12 3.57 0.49
N ILE A 101 -5.47 4.08 1.53
CA ILE A 101 -4.02 3.95 1.71
C ILE A 101 -3.65 2.49 1.93
N ALA A 102 -4.32 1.82 2.87
CA ALA A 102 -4.01 0.44 3.24
C ALA A 102 -4.17 -0.53 2.05
N ILE A 103 -5.25 -0.43 1.26
CA ILE A 103 -5.45 -1.33 0.12
C ILE A 103 -4.40 -1.12 -0.99
N ARG A 104 -3.92 0.10 -1.18
CA ARG A 104 -2.85 0.41 -2.14
C ARG A 104 -1.53 -0.19 -1.70
N LEU A 105 -1.18 -0.02 -0.43
CA LEU A 105 0.02 -0.61 0.16
C LEU A 105 -0.04 -2.14 0.12
N ILE A 106 -1.20 -2.76 0.37
CA ILE A 106 -1.39 -4.21 0.21
C ILE A 106 -1.10 -4.65 -1.22
N ALA A 107 -1.67 -3.96 -2.22
CA ALA A 107 -1.43 -4.29 -3.63
C ALA A 107 0.06 -4.19 -3.99
N MET A 108 0.75 -3.15 -3.52
CA MET A 108 2.18 -2.96 -3.73
C MET A 108 3.01 -4.03 -3.03
N LEU A 109 2.73 -4.33 -1.75
CA LEU A 109 3.44 -5.37 -0.99
C LEU A 109 3.35 -6.74 -1.66
N ILE A 110 2.17 -7.12 -2.13
CA ILE A 110 1.97 -8.40 -2.83
C ILE A 110 2.74 -8.40 -4.16
N SER A 111 2.67 -7.31 -4.93
CA SER A 111 3.41 -7.16 -6.18
C SER A 111 4.93 -7.25 -5.96
N ASP A 112 5.43 -6.74 -4.83
CA ASP A 112 6.85 -6.79 -4.45
C ASP A 112 7.29 -8.16 -3.88
N GLY A 113 6.38 -9.14 -3.87
CA GLY A 113 6.68 -10.53 -3.56
C GLY A 113 6.23 -10.99 -2.17
N THR A 114 5.54 -10.14 -1.40
CA THR A 114 4.87 -10.58 -0.16
C THR A 114 3.83 -11.64 -0.52
N GLN A 115 3.94 -12.83 0.07
CA GLN A 115 3.04 -13.94 -0.24
C GLN A 115 1.77 -13.84 0.63
N PRO A 116 0.59 -13.55 0.05
CA PRO A 116 -0.66 -13.55 0.80
C PRO A 116 -1.05 -14.99 1.17
N VAL A 117 -1.72 -15.14 2.31
CA VAL A 117 -2.31 -16.41 2.74
C VAL A 117 -3.83 -16.32 2.61
N ILE A 118 -4.46 -17.33 2.04
CA ILE A 118 -5.93 -17.39 1.93
C ILE A 118 -6.47 -18.31 3.02
N ARG A 119 -7.24 -17.75 3.95
CA ARG A 119 -7.89 -18.47 5.05
C ARG A 119 -9.39 -18.24 4.99
N GLY A 120 -10.17 -19.31 4.84
CA GLY A 120 -11.63 -19.19 4.71
C GLY A 120 -12.12 -18.35 3.52
N GLY A 121 -11.29 -18.20 2.47
CA GLY A 121 -11.60 -17.35 1.30
C GLY A 121 -11.27 -15.86 1.48
N VAL A 122 -10.73 -15.48 2.65
CA VAL A 122 -10.24 -14.15 2.98
C VAL A 122 -8.72 -14.13 2.83
N ILE A 123 -8.19 -13.04 2.29
CA ILE A 123 -6.76 -12.82 2.08
C ILE A 123 -6.17 -12.14 3.31
N MET A 124 -5.09 -12.74 3.82
CA MET A 124 -4.32 -12.27 4.96
C MET A 124 -2.88 -11.96 4.54
N ILE A 125 -2.28 -10.93 5.15
CA ILE A 125 -0.89 -10.53 4.92
C ILE A 125 -0.08 -10.73 6.20
N ASP A 126 0.37 -11.98 6.38
CA ASP A 126 1.12 -12.39 7.57
C ASP A 126 2.39 -11.55 7.79
N GLY A 127 2.71 -11.31 9.06
CA GLY A 127 3.87 -10.50 9.46
C GLY A 127 3.63 -8.99 9.43
N THR A 128 2.43 -8.54 9.08
CA THR A 128 2.01 -7.13 9.12
C THR A 128 0.60 -7.01 9.69
N GLU A 129 0.19 -5.80 10.10
CA GLU A 129 -1.20 -5.52 10.54
C GLU A 129 -2.02 -4.81 9.46
N ILE A 130 -1.52 -4.74 8.23
CA ILE A 130 -2.05 -3.82 7.21
C ILE A 130 -3.40 -4.26 6.66
N ASP A 131 -3.63 -5.57 6.57
CA ASP A 131 -4.88 -6.19 6.17
C ASP A 131 -5.96 -5.99 7.24
N SER A 132 -5.63 -6.18 8.51
CA SER A 132 -6.51 -5.87 9.65
C SER A 132 -6.81 -4.37 9.74
N THR A 133 -5.82 -3.52 9.51
CA THR A 133 -6.00 -2.05 9.41
C THR A 133 -6.93 -1.69 8.27
N PHE A 134 -6.76 -2.29 7.08
CA PHE A 134 -7.66 -2.11 5.96
C PHE A 134 -9.09 -2.52 6.34
N ALA A 135 -9.26 -3.73 6.88
CA ALA A 135 -10.57 -4.25 7.22
C ALA A 135 -11.32 -3.35 8.22
N GLU A 136 -10.66 -2.95 9.31
CA GLU A 136 -11.24 -2.05 10.31
C GLU A 136 -11.61 -0.68 9.71
N THR A 137 -10.68 -0.06 9.00
CA THR A 137 -10.88 1.29 8.45
C THR A 137 -11.92 1.30 7.33
N MET A 138 -11.98 0.25 6.51
CA MET A 138 -13.00 0.10 5.48
C MET A 138 -14.38 -0.16 6.10
N HIS A 139 -14.47 -0.97 7.15
CA HIS A 139 -15.74 -1.16 7.87
C HIS A 139 -16.30 0.16 8.40
N ARG A 140 -15.45 0.96 9.05
CA ARG A 140 -15.82 2.30 9.54
C ARG A 140 -16.17 3.25 8.39
N CYS A 141 -15.44 3.19 7.27
CA CYS A 141 -15.74 3.97 6.08
C CYS A 141 -17.13 3.64 5.54
N GLU A 142 -17.47 2.36 5.40
CA GLU A 142 -18.78 1.91 4.91
C GLU A 142 -19.93 2.41 5.79
N LEU A 143 -19.75 2.39 7.11
CA LEU A 143 -20.72 2.92 8.05
C LEU A 143 -20.93 4.43 7.90
N ILE A 144 -19.84 5.20 7.85
CA ILE A 144 -19.90 6.68 7.81
C ILE A 144 -20.39 7.17 6.45
N ALA A 145 -19.86 6.61 5.36
CA ALA A 145 -20.20 6.98 3.99
C ALA A 145 -21.48 6.29 3.47
N ARG A 146 -22.10 5.43 4.30
CA ARG A 146 -23.31 4.65 3.96
C ARG A 146 -23.16 3.83 2.67
N LEU A 147 -21.98 3.24 2.50
CA LEU A 147 -21.70 2.38 1.36
C LEU A 147 -22.32 0.99 1.55
N PRO A 148 -22.57 0.25 0.46
CA PRO A 148 -22.85 -1.18 0.55
C PRO A 148 -21.77 -1.90 1.36
N LYS A 149 -22.13 -2.97 2.06
CA LYS A 149 -21.18 -3.78 2.85
C LYS A 149 -21.01 -5.13 2.17
N PRO A 150 -20.19 -5.23 1.11
CA PRO A 150 -19.88 -6.51 0.51
C PRO A 150 -19.20 -7.42 1.53
N ALA A 151 -19.17 -8.73 1.26
CA ALA A 151 -18.34 -9.62 2.05
C ALA A 151 -16.87 -9.17 1.91
N ARG A 152 -16.23 -8.85 3.06
CA ARG A 152 -14.82 -8.49 3.14
C ARG A 152 -13.98 -9.60 2.53
N GLN A 153 -13.02 -9.24 1.68
CA GLN A 153 -12.15 -10.19 1.01
C GLN A 153 -10.71 -10.16 1.53
N ILE A 154 -10.34 -9.10 2.25
CA ILE A 154 -9.00 -8.87 2.79
C ILE A 154 -9.10 -8.47 4.26
N GLY A 155 -8.33 -9.14 5.13
CA GLY A 155 -8.19 -8.80 6.54
C GLY A 155 -9.22 -9.44 7.48
N SER A 156 -8.94 -9.33 8.79
CA SER A 156 -9.67 -9.96 9.88
C SER A 156 -11.10 -9.42 10.07
N SER A 157 -12.06 -10.32 10.28
CA SER A 157 -13.44 -9.96 10.65
C SER A 157 -13.56 -9.51 12.11
N CYS A 158 -12.75 -10.08 13.00
CA CYS A 158 -12.62 -9.69 14.41
C CYS A 158 -12.16 -8.23 14.53
N ALA A 159 -11.17 -7.81 13.73
CA ALA A 159 -10.74 -6.42 13.67
C ALA A 159 -11.88 -5.48 13.21
N MET A 160 -12.80 -5.96 12.36
CA MET A 160 -13.94 -5.18 11.89
C MET A 160 -15.07 -5.06 12.92
N THR A 161 -15.49 -6.18 13.52
CA THR A 161 -16.77 -6.28 14.24
C THR A 161 -16.62 -6.56 15.73
N GLY A 162 -15.42 -6.97 16.19
CA GLY A 162 -15.20 -7.54 17.51
C GLY A 162 -15.78 -8.95 17.69
N ASP A 163 -16.46 -9.49 16.67
CA ASP A 163 -16.88 -10.89 16.63
C ASP A 163 -15.77 -11.71 15.95
N CYS A 164 -15.09 -12.50 16.77
CA CYS A 164 -13.94 -13.27 16.35
C CYS A 164 -14.29 -14.74 16.06
N GLY A 165 -15.57 -15.08 16.11
CA GLY A 165 -16.06 -16.40 15.71
C GLY A 165 -15.79 -16.66 14.23
N GLY A 166 -14.93 -17.63 13.94
CA GLY A 166 -14.55 -17.96 12.55
C GLY A 166 -13.53 -17.00 11.94
N ASP A 167 -12.85 -16.18 12.75
CA ASP A 167 -11.81 -15.30 12.25
C ASP A 167 -10.59 -16.11 11.74
N PRO A 168 -10.16 -15.87 10.48
CA PRO A 168 -9.02 -16.56 9.90
C PRO A 168 -7.70 -16.38 10.67
N ASP A 169 -7.49 -15.26 11.35
CA ASP A 169 -6.26 -15.00 12.13
C ASP A 169 -6.23 -15.68 13.49
N LEU A 170 -7.39 -16.07 14.02
CA LEU A 170 -7.48 -16.73 15.33
C LEU A 170 -7.65 -18.25 15.24
N THR A 171 -7.69 -18.81 14.03
CA THR A 171 -7.97 -20.23 13.79
C THR A 171 -6.73 -21.10 13.58
N THR A 172 -5.52 -20.55 13.65
CA THR A 172 -4.27 -21.33 13.68
C THR A 172 -3.89 -21.73 15.12
N PRO A 173 -3.56 -23.00 15.41
CA PRO A 173 -2.90 -23.36 16.65
C PRO A 173 -1.50 -22.73 16.67
N GLN A 174 -1.12 -22.14 17.81
CA GLN A 174 0.28 -21.78 18.11
C GLN A 174 1.18 -23.01 18.12
#